data_AF-A0A2X1X043-F1
#
_entry.id   AF-A0A2X1X043-F1
#
_cell.length_a   1.000
_cell.length_b   1.000
_cell.length_c   1.000
_cell.angle_alpha   90.00
_cell.angle_beta   90.00
_cell.angle_gamma   90.00
#
_symmetry.space_group_name_H-M   'P 1'
#
loop_
_entity.id
_entity.type
_entity.pdbx_description
1 polymer ?
#
loop_
_entity_poly.entity_id
_entity_poly.type
_entity_poly.pdbx_seq_one_letter_code
_entity_poly.pdbx_strand_id
1 'polypeptide(L)'
;MYLWGSHLEGLEEFTHEFNKSIDFDKILFEEDITGSLAHVEMLSKKGIIGQEDFEIIASELKNILEEIKSKKLEIDLKEEDIHSFVENELTKRVAVWVRSFTLQDLEMTSVP
;
A
#
# COMPACT_ATOMS: atom_id res chain seq x y z
N MET A 1 -3.72 8.91 -0.47
CA MET A 1 -3.69 9.68 -1.75
C MET A 1 -4.90 9.24 -2.56
N TYR A 2 -5.55 10.13 -3.31
CA TYR A 2 -6.59 9.74 -4.28
C TYR A 2 -5.90 9.31 -5.57
N LEU A 3 -6.10 8.06 -5.99
CA LEU A 3 -5.36 7.46 -7.10
C LEU A 3 -5.86 7.96 -8.46
N TRP A 4 -7.16 8.25 -8.58
CA TRP A 4 -7.77 8.63 -9.86
C TRP A 4 -8.13 10.13 -9.96
N GLY A 5 -7.84 10.91 -8.91
CA GLY A 5 -8.09 12.35 -8.85
C GLY A 5 -6.92 13.26 -9.28
N SER A 6 -5.81 12.71 -9.78
CA SER A 6 -4.49 13.38 -9.86
C SER A 6 -4.40 14.66 -10.72
N HIS A 7 -5.45 15.03 -11.46
CA HIS A 7 -5.49 16.24 -12.30
C HIS A 7 -6.64 17.20 -11.95
N LEU A 8 -7.38 16.94 -10.88
CA LEU A 8 -8.51 17.75 -10.44
C LEU A 8 -8.19 18.35 -9.07
N GLU A 9 -7.60 19.54 -9.06
CA GLU A 9 -7.40 20.32 -7.84
C GLU A 9 -8.74 20.92 -7.37
N GLY A 10 -9.01 20.87 -6.07
CA GLY A 10 -10.14 21.58 -5.46
C GLY A 10 -11.53 20.99 -5.74
N LEU A 11 -11.62 19.67 -5.96
CA LEU A 11 -12.92 19.00 -5.98
C LEU A 11 -13.65 19.23 -4.65
N GLU A 12 -14.93 19.58 -4.72
CA GLU A 12 -15.77 19.69 -3.52
C GLU A 12 -15.89 18.32 -2.84
N GLU A 13 -15.97 18.33 -1.50
CA GLU A 13 -16.19 17.15 -0.65
C GLU A 13 -17.30 16.22 -1.19
N PHE A 14 -18.37 16.82 -1.72
CA PHE A 14 -19.48 16.09 -2.34
C PHE A 14 -19.03 15.18 -3.49
N THR A 15 -18.07 15.62 -4.30
CA THR A 15 -17.57 14.83 -5.44
C THR A 15 -16.78 13.63 -4.96
N HIS A 16 -15.99 13.77 -3.89
CA HIS A 16 -15.28 12.64 -3.29
C HIS A 16 -16.26 11.63 -2.68
N GLU A 17 -17.22 12.11 -1.91
CA GLU A 17 -18.26 11.28 -1.29
C GLU A 17 -19.16 10.58 -2.32
N PHE A 18 -19.38 11.19 -3.49
CA PHE A 18 -20.14 10.57 -4.57
C PHE A 18 -19.35 9.50 -5.33
N ASN A 19 -18.03 9.69 -5.48
CA ASN A 19 -17.17 8.76 -6.24
C ASN A 19 -16.61 7.60 -5.42
N LYS A 20 -16.58 7.72 -4.08
CA LYS A 20 -16.05 6.64 -3.24
C LYS A 20 -16.84 5.35 -3.41
N SER A 21 -16.12 4.24 -3.51
CA SER A 21 -16.69 2.89 -3.55
C SER A 21 -16.36 2.06 -2.32
N ILE A 22 -15.50 2.56 -1.42
CA ILE A 22 -15.03 1.86 -0.22
C ILE A 22 -16.15 1.30 0.66
N ASP A 23 -17.30 1.97 0.69
CA ASP A 23 -18.45 1.55 1.50
C ASP A 23 -18.95 0.15 1.12
N PHE A 24 -18.81 -0.24 -0.16
CA PHE A 24 -19.26 -1.53 -0.68
C PHE A 24 -18.12 -2.42 -1.18
N ASP A 25 -17.06 -1.88 -1.77
CA ASP A 25 -16.00 -2.68 -2.40
C ASP A 25 -14.98 -3.24 -1.39
N LYS A 26 -14.96 -2.77 -0.15
CA LYS A 26 -14.10 -3.27 0.94
C LYS A 26 -14.18 -4.77 1.17
N ILE A 27 -15.25 -5.43 0.71
CA ILE A 27 -15.39 -6.89 0.76
C ILE A 27 -14.38 -7.61 -0.14
N LEU A 28 -13.80 -6.90 -1.13
CA LEU A 28 -12.88 -7.42 -2.13
C LEU A 28 -11.40 -7.32 -1.72
N PHE A 29 -11.12 -7.03 -0.45
CA PHE A 29 -9.75 -6.85 0.04
C PHE A 29 -8.87 -8.08 -0.17
N GLU A 30 -9.45 -9.30 -0.11
CA GLU A 30 -8.69 -10.54 -0.33
C GLU A 30 -8.29 -10.68 -1.80
N GLU A 31 -9.21 -10.37 -2.72
CA GLU A 31 -9.00 -10.42 -4.15
C GLU A 31 -7.98 -9.37 -4.61
N ASP A 32 -8.09 -8.13 -4.11
CA ASP A 32 -7.17 -7.05 -4.42
C ASP A 32 -5.73 -7.38 -3.98
N ILE A 33 -5.55 -7.83 -2.74
CA ILE A 33 -4.22 -8.20 -2.23
C ILE A 33 -3.66 -9.41 -2.98
N THR A 34 -4.50 -10.40 -3.32
CA THR A 34 -4.06 -11.56 -4.10
C THR A 34 -3.60 -11.16 -5.51
N GLY A 35 -4.34 -10.26 -6.17
CA GLY A 35 -3.96 -9.70 -7.46
C GLY A 35 -2.65 -8.91 -7.37
N SER A 36 -2.49 -8.10 -6.32
CA SER A 36 -1.30 -7.32 -6.05
C SER A 36 -0.05 -8.19 -5.84
N LEU A 37 -0.18 -9.29 -5.09
CA LEU A 37 0.91 -10.26 -4.90
C LEU A 37 1.37 -10.87 -6.23
N ALA A 38 0.43 -11.29 -7.08
CA ALA A 38 0.74 -11.82 -8.40
C ALA A 38 1.39 -10.77 -9.31
N HIS A 39 0.94 -9.52 -9.23
CA HIS A 39 1.50 -8.41 -9.99
C HIS A 39 2.95 -8.11 -9.58
N VAL A 40 3.23 -8.02 -8.27
CA VAL A 40 4.58 -7.77 -7.74
C VAL A 40 5.54 -8.93 -8.06
N GLU A 41 5.07 -10.18 -8.02
CA GLU A 41 5.87 -11.33 -8.48
C GLU A 41 6.23 -11.21 -9.96
N MET A 42 5.27 -10.79 -10.80
CA MET A 42 5.51 -10.55 -12.22
C MET A 42 6.53 -9.43 -12.44
N LEU A 43 6.43 -8.30 -11.72
CA LEU A 43 7.36 -7.18 -11.82
C LEU A 43 8.80 -7.60 -11.49
N SER A 44 8.98 -8.42 -10.45
CA SER A 44 10.29 -8.98 -10.07
C SER A 44 10.85 -9.90 -11.16
N LYS A 45 10.01 -10.81 -11.70
CA LYS A 45 10.41 -11.71 -12.81
C LYS A 45 10.79 -10.95 -14.09
N LYS A 46 10.24 -9.75 -14.30
CA LYS A 46 10.61 -8.86 -15.41
C LYS A 46 11.83 -7.98 -15.12
N GLY A 47 12.37 -8.02 -13.90
CA GLY A 47 13.48 -7.18 -13.48
C GLY A 47 13.12 -5.70 -13.36
N ILE A 48 11.83 -5.37 -13.19
CA ILE A 48 11.37 -3.99 -12.97
C ILE A 48 11.65 -3.58 -11.51
N ILE A 49 11.54 -4.52 -10.57
CA ILE A 49 11.91 -4.36 -9.17
C ILE A 49 12.94 -5.42 -8.77
N GLY A 50 13.73 -5.13 -7.73
CA GLY A 50 14.68 -6.08 -7.18
C GLY A 50 14.01 -7.26 -6.47
N GLN A 51 14.78 -8.32 -6.23
CA GLN A 51 14.31 -9.46 -5.42
C GLN A 51 14.03 -9.04 -3.96
N GLU A 52 14.85 -8.16 -3.41
CA GLU A 52 14.68 -7.61 -2.06
C GLU A 52 13.39 -6.77 -1.95
N ASP A 53 13.16 -5.86 -2.90
CA ASP A 53 11.91 -5.08 -2.97
C ASP A 53 10.68 -5.99 -3.06
N PHE A 54 10.76 -7.04 -3.90
CA PHE A 54 9.70 -8.04 -4.02
C PHE A 54 9.40 -8.72 -2.68
N GLU A 55 10.42 -9.17 -1.96
CA GLU A 55 10.25 -9.86 -0.68
C GLU A 55 9.62 -8.96 0.37
N ILE A 56 10.06 -7.70 0.44
CA ILE A 56 9.50 -6.68 1.34
C ILE A 56 8.03 -6.44 1.01
N ILE A 57 7.72 -6.10 -0.25
CA ILE A 57 6.36 -5.77 -0.66
C ILE A 57 5.42 -6.98 -0.47
N ALA A 58 5.86 -8.17 -0.86
CA ALA A 58 5.05 -9.38 -0.72
C ALA A 58 4.83 -9.77 0.75
N SER A 59 5.82 -9.53 1.62
CA SER A 59 5.66 -9.73 3.07
C SER A 59 4.63 -8.76 3.65
N GLU A 60 4.75 -7.48 3.34
CA GLU A 60 3.84 -6.47 3.89
C GLU A 60 2.40 -6.61 3.38
N LEU A 61 2.21 -6.98 2.11
CA LEU A 61 0.88 -7.32 1.58
C LEU A 61 0.22 -8.48 2.36
N LYS A 62 0.98 -9.51 2.73
CA LYS A 62 0.48 -10.62 3.55
C LYS A 62 0.16 -10.17 4.97
N ASN A 63 0.99 -9.30 5.56
CA ASN A 63 0.74 -8.74 6.88
C ASN A 63 -0.56 -7.93 6.90
N ILE A 64 -0.78 -7.07 5.89
CA ILE A 64 -2.01 -6.29 5.73
C ILE A 64 -3.22 -7.24 5.66
N LEU A 65 -3.16 -8.28 4.83
CA LEU A 65 -4.23 -9.26 4.69
C LEU A 65 -4.61 -9.92 6.02
N GLU A 66 -3.62 -10.41 6.77
CA GLU A 66 -3.84 -11.07 8.06
C GLU A 66 -4.35 -10.09 9.14
N GLU A 67 -3.91 -8.83 9.11
CA GLU A 67 -4.36 -7.81 10.05
C GLU A 67 -5.80 -7.38 9.78
N ILE A 68 -6.22 -7.28 8.52
CA ILE A 68 -7.63 -7.03 8.14
C ILE A 68 -8.48 -8.23 8.59
N LYS A 69 -8.06 -9.47 8.29
CA LYS A 69 -8.78 -10.70 8.68
C LYS A 69 -8.94 -10.83 10.20
N SER A 70 -7.91 -10.47 10.95
CA SER A 70 -7.92 -10.51 12.42
C SER A 70 -8.53 -9.28 13.08
N LYS A 71 -9.04 -8.31 12.29
CA LYS A 71 -9.60 -7.03 12.76
C LYS A 71 -8.62 -6.17 13.57
N LYS A 72 -7.32 -6.36 13.35
CA LYS A 72 -6.26 -5.50 13.92
C LYS A 72 -6.05 -4.24 13.10
N LEU A 73 -6.30 -4.34 11.80
CA LEU A 73 -6.32 -3.22 10.87
C LEU A 73 -7.76 -3.02 10.41
N GLU A 74 -8.32 -1.86 10.71
CA GLU A 74 -9.65 -1.47 10.23
C GLU A 74 -9.52 -0.75 8.88
N ILE A 75 -10.38 -1.09 7.93
CA ILE A 75 -10.45 -0.42 6.63
C ILE A 75 -11.03 0.98 6.83
N ASP A 76 -10.26 2.00 6.50
CA ASP A 76 -10.68 3.40 6.61
C ASP A 76 -11.70 3.75 5.51
N LEU A 77 -12.93 4.05 5.92
CA LEU A 77 -14.02 4.41 5.01
C LEU A 77 -13.87 5.82 4.40
N LYS A 78 -12.79 6.54 4.73
CA LYS A 78 -12.41 7.79 4.07
C LYS A 78 -11.57 7.57 2.81
N GLU A 79 -11.13 6.36 2.56
CA GLU A 79 -10.41 6.03 1.32
C GLU A 79 -11.36 6.04 0.12
N GLU A 80 -10.80 6.24 -1.07
CA GLU A 80 -11.56 6.26 -2.33
C GLU A 80 -12.21 4.89 -2.60
N ASP A 81 -11.40 3.85 -2.55
CA ASP A 81 -11.74 2.46 -2.84
C ASP A 81 -10.77 1.52 -2.11
N ILE A 82 -11.06 0.21 -2.15
CA ILE A 82 -10.21 -0.78 -1.48
C ILE A 82 -8.77 -0.81 -1.99
N HIS A 83 -8.55 -0.59 -3.29
CA HIS A 83 -7.23 -0.55 -3.90
C HIS A 83 -6.39 0.58 -3.30
N SER A 84 -6.99 1.78 -3.20
CA SER A 84 -6.34 2.96 -2.61
C SER A 84 -6.01 2.76 -1.15
N PHE A 85 -6.90 2.11 -0.38
CA PHE A 85 -6.61 1.75 1.01
C PHE A 85 -5.37 0.84 1.10
N VAL A 86 -5.34 -0.26 0.32
CA VAL A 86 -4.24 -1.23 0.34
C VAL A 86 -2.92 -0.57 -0.09
N GLU A 87 -2.93 0.22 -1.16
CA GLU A 87 -1.73 0.92 -1.65
C GLU A 87 -1.22 1.97 -0.66
N ASN A 88 -2.11 2.78 -0.08
CA ASN A 88 -1.75 3.77 0.93
C ASN A 88 -1.15 3.10 2.17
N GLU A 89 -1.73 1.97 2.61
CA GLU A 89 -1.24 1.22 3.76
C GLU A 89 0.12 0.56 3.49
N LEU A 90 0.27 -0.08 2.32
CA LEU A 90 1.54 -0.65 1.89
C LEU A 90 2.63 0.42 1.81
N THR A 91 2.32 1.58 1.21
CA THR A 91 3.25 2.70 1.10
C THR A 91 3.73 3.19 2.46
N LYS A 92 2.82 3.31 3.45
CA LYS A 92 3.20 3.69 4.82
C LYS A 92 4.21 2.70 5.42
N ARG A 93 3.98 1.39 5.25
CA ARG A 93 4.84 0.33 5.82
C ARG A 93 6.21 0.29 5.14
N VAL A 94 6.25 0.34 3.82
CA VAL A 94 7.50 0.33 3.05
C VAL A 94 8.30 1.62 3.28
N ALA A 95 7.65 2.79 3.40
CA ALA A 95 8.33 4.05 3.70
C ALA A 95 8.99 4.06 5.08
N VAL A 96 8.38 3.40 6.08
CA VAL A 96 9.02 3.19 7.39
C VAL A 96 10.28 2.33 7.23
N TRP A 97 10.22 1.29 6.40
CA TRP A 97 11.36 0.41 6.12
C TRP A 97 12.54 1.16 5.48
N VAL A 98 12.28 1.95 4.44
CA VAL A 98 13.31 2.78 3.78
C VAL A 98 13.98 3.72 4.79
N ARG A 99 13.21 4.32 5.70
CA ARG A 99 13.76 5.17 6.76
C ARG A 99 14.62 4.39 7.75
N SER A 100 14.18 3.22 8.20
CA SER A 100 14.96 2.36 9.10
C SER A 100 16.26 1.87 8.46
N PHE A 101 16.24 1.53 7.17
CA PHE A 101 17.43 1.15 6.40
C PHE A 101 18.44 2.31 6.31
N THR A 102 17.99 3.51 5.90
CA THR A 102 18.87 4.69 5.82
C THR A 102 19.50 5.09 7.16
N LEU A 103 18.83 4.85 8.29
CA LEU A 103 19.38 5.15 9.61
C LEU A 103 20.49 4.16 10.01
N GLN A 104 20.36 2.87 9.68
CA GLN A 104 21.39 1.87 9.95
C GLN A 104 22.65 2.08 9.09
N ASP A 105 22.49 2.51 7.83
CA ASP A 105 23.61 2.86 6.95
C ASP A 105 24.35 4.14 7.40
N LEU A 106 23.62 5.11 7.97
CA LEU A 106 24.22 6.34 8.50
C LEU A 106 25.03 6.07 9.78
N GLU A 107 24.60 5.16 10.66
CA GLU A 107 25.35 4.79 11.87
C GLU A 107 26.65 4.00 11.56
N MET A 108 26.75 3.36 10.39
CA MET A 108 27.98 2.67 9.95
C MET A 108 29.07 3.60 9.37
N THR A 109 28.77 4.88 9.12
CA THR A 109 29.75 5.84 8.58
C THR A 109 30.50 6.64 9.65
N SER A 110 30.19 6.44 10.94
CA SER A 110 30.90 7.09 12.05
C SER A 110 31.66 6.07 12.90
N VAL A 111 32.72 5.49 12.35
CA VAL A 111 33.81 4.90 13.14
C VAL A 111 35.12 5.44 12.52
N PRO A 112 36.03 6.02 13.34
CA PRO A 112 37.17 6.83 12.88
C PRO A 112 38.23 6.07 12.06
#